data_AF-A0A1F9B6N6-F1
#
_entry.id   AF-A0A1F9B6N6-F1
#
_cell.length_a   1.000
_cell.length_b   1.000
_cell.length_c   1.000
_cell.angle_alpha   90.00
_cell.angle_beta   90.00
_cell.angle_gamma   90.00
#
_symmetry.space_group_name_H-M   'P 1'
#
loop_
_entity.id
_entity.type
_entity.pdbx_description
1 polymer ?
#
loop_
_entity_poly.entity_id
_entity_poly.type
_entity_poly.pdbx_seq_one_letter_code
_entity_poly.pdbx_strand_id
1 'polypeptide(L)' 'MKKLYFLIGLLLISGCASHAGPFVTNISNDGDGNLTIEKCMTRFDPWMGVVNNSDCTNVKLKIK' A
#
# COMPACT_ATOMS: atom_id res chain seq x y z
N MET A 1 31.23 -16.37 11.95
CA MET A 1 30.99 -14.96 11.56
C MET A 1 30.30 -14.81 10.20
N LYS A 2 30.84 -15.35 9.09
CA LYS A 2 30.24 -15.21 7.74
C LYS A 2 28.76 -15.64 7.63
N LYS A 3 28.38 -16.74 8.31
CA LYS A 3 27.00 -17.26 8.32
C LYS A 3 25.99 -16.32 9.01
N LEU A 4 26.45 -15.51 9.97
CA LEU A 4 25.59 -14.58 10.71
C LEU A 4 25.23 -13.36 9.84
N TYR A 5 26.19 -12.83 9.08
CA TYR A 5 25.94 -11.76 8.13
C TYR A 5 24.95 -12.16 7.03
N PHE A 6 25.00 -13.42 6.58
CA PHE A 6 24.06 -13.94 5.58
C PHE A 6 22.62 -14.02 6.12
N LEU A 7 22.44 -14.48 7.37
CA LEU A 7 21.14 -14.54 8.03
C LEU A 7 20.52 -13.15 8.25
N ILE A 8 21.32 -12.17 8.65
CA ILE A 8 20.88 -10.78 8.82
C ILE A 8 20.47 -10.17 7.47
N GLY A 9 21.24 -10.43 6.41
CA GLY A 9 20.89 -9.99 5.05
C GLY A 9 19.54 -10.51 4.57
N LEU A 10 19.23 -11.78 4.86
CA LEU A 10 17.97 -12.41 4.45
C LEU A 10 16.75 -11.79 5.15
N LEU A 11 16.87 -11.45 6.44
CA LEU A 11 15.81 -10.82 7.23
C LEU A 11 15.48 -9.39 6.78
N LEU A 12 16.47 -8.66 6.25
CA LEU A 12 16.26 -7.29 5.79
C LEU A 12 15.50 -7.22 4.45
N ILE A 13 15.62 -8.25 3.61
CA ILE A 13 14.99 -8.27 2.28
C ILE A 13 13.49 -8.59 2.38
N SER A 14 13.05 -9.35 3.39
CA SER A 14 11.64 -9.73 3.55
C SER A 14 10.69 -8.58 3.93
N GLY A 15 11.20 -7.45 4.42
CA GLY A 15 10.36 -6.34 4.92
C GLY A 15 9.98 -5.27 3.89
N CYS A 16 10.85 -5.01 2.91
CA CYS A 16 10.68 -3.86 2.01
C CYS A 16 9.91 -4.17 0.72
N ALA A 17 9.80 -5.42 0.30
CA ALA A 17 9.25 -5.79 -1.01
C ALA A 17 7.71 -5.98 -1.01
N SER A 18 7.03 -5.86 0.13
CA SER A 18 5.63 -6.26 0.25
C SER A 18 4.62 -5.20 -0.18
N HIS A 19 5.02 -3.94 -0.38
CA HIS A 19 4.11 -2.84 -0.75
C HIS A 19 4.41 -2.34 -2.16
N ALA A 20 3.41 -2.42 -3.04
CA ALA A 20 3.43 -1.69 -4.31
C ALA A 20 2.82 -0.29 -4.10
N GLY A 21 3.39 0.71 -4.77
CA GLY A 21 3.08 2.12 -4.58
C GLY A 21 1.59 2.49 -4.74
N PRO A 22 1.19 3.69 -4.31
CA PRO A 22 -0.22 4.06 -4.21
C PRO A 22 -0.88 4.21 -5.59
N PHE A 23 -2.00 3.53 -5.80
CA PHE A 23 -2.83 3.65 -6.99
C PHE A 23 -4.26 4.03 -6.60
N VAL A 24 -5.00 4.59 -7.54
CA VAL A 24 -6.39 4.98 -7.32
C VAL A 24 -7.24 3.72 -7.20
N THR A 25 -7.89 3.55 -6.05
CA THR A 25 -8.80 2.43 -5.77
C THR A 25 -10.25 2.83 -5.94
N ASN A 26 -10.58 4.11 -5.69
CA ASN A 26 -11.94 4.60 -5.80
C ASN A 26 -11.99 6.08 -6.20
N ILE A 27 -13.03 6.44 -6.95
CA ILE A 27 -13.42 7.82 -7.23
C ILE A 27 -14.92 7.91 -6.95
N SER A 28 -15.29 8.73 -5.97
CA SER A 28 -16.68 8.89 -5.54
C SER A 28 -17.05 10.35 -5.38
N ASN A 29 -18.35 10.65 -5.47
CA ASN A 29 -18.90 11.97 -5.17
C ASN A 29 -19.17 12.04 -3.65
N ASP A 30 -18.73 13.12 -2.99
CA ASP A 30 -18.94 13.30 -1.54
C ASP A 30 -20.32 13.84 -1.15
N GLY A 31 -21.18 14.13 -2.13
CA GLY A 31 -22.53 14.64 -1.93
C GLY A 31 -22.62 16.17 -1.83
N ASP A 32 -21.49 16.87 -1.72
CA ASP A 32 -21.38 18.32 -1.58
C ASP A 32 -20.65 18.97 -2.78
N GLY A 33 -20.71 18.30 -3.95
CA GLY A 33 -20.08 18.78 -5.18
C GLY A 33 -18.56 18.58 -5.24
N ASN A 34 -17.97 17.80 -4.32
CA ASN A 34 -16.57 17.40 -4.37
C ASN A 34 -16.41 15.94 -4.83
N LEU A 35 -15.21 15.62 -5.33
CA LEU A 35 -14.77 14.24 -5.52
C LEU A 35 -13.91 13.81 -4.36
N THR A 36 -14.15 12.60 -3.88
CA THR A 36 -13.22 11.87 -3.02
C THR A 36 -12.48 10.85 -3.87
N ILE A 37 -11.17 11.01 -3.99
CA ILE A 37 -10.28 10.05 -4.63
C ILE A 37 -9.59 9.25 -3.52
N GLU A 38 -9.84 7.95 -3.49
CA GLU A 38 -9.14 7.02 -2.63
C GLU A 38 -7.92 6.46 -3.35
N LYS A 39 -6.79 6.43 -2.66
CA LYS A 39 -5.56 5.79 -3.11
C LYS A 39 -5.08 4.83 -2.05
N CYS A 40 -4.88 3.58 -2.41
CA CYS A 40 -4.28 2.58 -1.52
C CYS A 40 -3.00 2.03 -2.12
N MET A 41 -2.15 1.48 -1.26
CA MET A 41 -1.02 0.62 -1.65
C MET A 41 -1.49 -0.83 -1.69
N THR A 42 -0.87 -1.63 -2.53
CA THR A 42 -1.10 -3.08 -2.52
C THR A 42 -0.08 -3.71 -1.60
N ARG A 43 -0.54 -4.43 -0.58
CA ARG A 43 0.29 -5.25 0.28
C ARG A 43 0.11 -6.72 -0.04
N PHE A 44 1.21 -7.41 -0.33
CA PHE A 44 1.22 -8.87 -0.34
C PHE A 44 1.37 -9.38 1.09
N ASP A 45 0.42 -10.19 1.55
CA ASP A 45 0.52 -10.95 2.79
C ASP A 45 1.07 -12.35 2.48
N PRO A 46 2.37 -12.61 2.73
CA PRO A 46 2.98 -13.89 2.41
C PRO A 46 2.54 -15.03 3.33
N TRP A 47 1.96 -14.73 4.50
CA TRP A 47 1.45 -15.76 5.41
C TRP A 47 0.11 -16.29 4.91
N MET A 48 -0.76 -15.38 4.48
CA MET A 48 -2.07 -15.72 3.94
C MET A 48 -2.05 -16.02 2.44
N GLY A 49 -0.97 -15.67 1.73
CA GLY A 49 -0.86 -15.81 0.28
C GLY A 49 -1.83 -14.89 -0.48
N VAL A 50 -2.27 -13.81 0.14
CA VAL A 50 -3.28 -12.90 -0.43
C VAL A 50 -2.70 -11.52 -0.72
N VAL A 51 -3.35 -10.84 -1.66
CA VAL A 51 -3.07 -9.46 -2.02
C VAL A 51 -4.17 -8.60 -1.39
N ASN A 52 -3.80 -7.63 -0.57
CA ASN A 52 -4.74 -6.73 0.11
C ASN A 52 -4.40 -5.27 -0.15
N ASN A 53 -5.38 -4.39 0.01
CA ASN A 53 -5.15 -2.95 0.02
C ASN A 53 -4.71 -2.52 1.43
N SER A 54 -3.64 -1.75 1.51
CA SER A 54 -3.14 -1.12 2.73
C SER A 54 -2.88 0.37 2.51
N ASP A 55 -2.67 1.11 3.60
CA ASP A 55 -2.22 2.51 3.55
C ASP A 55 -3.09 3.41 2.67
N CYS A 56 -4.41 3.24 2.79
CA CYS A 56 -5.39 4.00 2.03
C CYS A 56 -5.45 5.46 2.50
N THR A 57 -5.42 6.37 1.54
CA THR A 57 -5.55 7.81 1.75
C THR A 57 -6.66 8.36 0.88
N ASN A 58 -7.46 9.26 1.45
CA ASN A 58 -8.54 9.93 0.76
C ASN A 58 -8.17 11.39 0.50
N VAL A 59 -8.23 11.79 -0.77
CA VAL A 59 -8.02 13.17 -1.19
C VAL A 59 -9.35 13.73 -1.67
N LYS A 60 -9.78 14.82 -1.05
CA LYS A 60 -10.93 15.59 -1.52
C LYS A 60 -10.50 16.62 -2.56
N LEU A 61 -11.19 16.62 -3.69
CA LEU A 61 -11.00 17.57 -4.78
C LEU A 61 -12.29 18.34 -5.01
N LYS A 62 -12.20 19.65 -4.87
CA LYS A 62 -13.31 20.56 -5.18
C LYS A 62 -13.37 20.76 -6.69
N ILE A 63 -14.48 20.40 -7.32
CA ILE A 63 -14.65 20.55 -8.78
C ILE A 63 -15.22 21.94 -9.13
N LYS A 64 -15.75 22.70 -8.16
CA LYS A 64 -16.42 23.98 -8.40
C LYS A 64 -16.10 25.06 -7.37
#